data_AF-A0A2G9V2F1-F1
#
_entry.id   AF-A0A2G9V2F1-F1
#
_cell.length_a   1.000
_cell.length_b   1.000
_cell.length_c   1.000
_cell.angle_alpha   90.00
_cell.angle_beta   90.00
_cell.angle_gamma   90.00
#
_symmetry.space_group_name_H-M   'P 1'
#
loop_
_entity.id
_entity.type
_entity.pdbx_description
1 polymer ?
#
loop_
_entity_poly.entity_id
_entity_poly.type
_entity_poly.pdbx_seq_one_letter_code
_entity_poly.pdbx_strand_id
1 'polypeptide(L)'
;MPIPSASSSLSKCSEKRQELTADQVFLLYRKGVTEQRKGNFSLALHCLQPLIPFFCNTPLIWVRIIEIGIRLLYYRDNINEGRILNVYGSGRTRRVVLAPKTYHSSGRPSAAFYAQIADQAGITEDYLESIAGVLLSLTSKTANRKLRITSLSLAAFVALKMGRYHYAADLAHKMIDEEESIGNCSMTASMYLMECMVSTGPFDIALKVMNVDGTERQAGECGSYPIWAVINRCIVLCANRKYEEAEALYKLALVSPEDVALDPVALCQELARQAQAAGAQIFENCAVEEVLLGDERQVYAVNTGNGVVETPLFVDASGIWTGTTLVKPLPYRHVRMAAYPCTYSYIHSAKLPTGSVSDTTPIFNDLDGKIMIRATGFKTLCAGFLEEGIRPLARQGATHGVWHHPEPDWDLFSAALEKLLFRCPTLGEIEHGDLICGMESYTPDKAPTVGHSTQAQGYYVINGFNGQGLALAGGTGEMLAEWICDGIPKLDVANLDVARFLDSHANAQYLMERVPEVASMTYSNMYNSHQCHTARNIRMSPIYHQLRDAGAVFGEIMG
;
A
#
# COMPACT_ATOMS: atom_id res chain seq x y z
N MET A 1 53.29 13.19 0.04
CA MET A 1 53.60 12.38 -1.17
C MET A 1 54.74 11.42 -0.81
N PRO A 2 54.85 10.22 -1.41
CA PRO A 2 54.13 9.72 -2.59
C PRO A 2 53.12 8.58 -2.30
N ILE A 3 52.45 8.12 -3.36
CA ILE A 3 51.45 7.02 -3.36
C ILE A 3 52.17 5.66 -3.53
N PRO A 4 51.78 4.61 -2.78
CA PRO A 4 52.02 3.22 -3.16
C PRO A 4 50.74 2.54 -3.68
N SER A 5 50.90 1.80 -4.78
CA SER A 5 49.92 1.03 -5.56
C SER A 5 48.94 0.14 -4.77
N ALA A 6 47.73 0.00 -5.31
CA ALA A 6 46.73 -0.98 -4.90
C ALA A 6 47.18 -2.43 -5.22
N SER A 7 47.88 -3.08 -4.28
CA SER A 7 48.29 -4.49 -4.40
C SER A 7 48.60 -5.17 -3.05
N SER A 8 47.67 -5.14 -2.08
CA SER A 8 47.94 -5.72 -0.74
C SER A 8 46.76 -6.33 0.04
N SER A 9 45.52 -6.35 -0.46
CA SER A 9 44.38 -6.95 0.24
C SER A 9 44.14 -8.44 -0.05
N LEU A 10 44.74 -9.01 -1.11
CA LEU A 10 44.58 -10.43 -1.49
C LEU A 10 45.70 -11.36 -0.99
N SER A 11 46.76 -10.84 -0.35
CA SER A 11 47.98 -11.60 -0.03
C SER A 11 48.11 -12.03 1.45
N LYS A 12 47.02 -11.99 2.23
CA LYS A 12 47.00 -12.41 3.66
C LYS A 12 46.00 -13.53 3.99
N CYS A 13 45.58 -14.32 3.00
CA CYS A 13 44.74 -15.50 3.21
C CYS A 13 45.29 -16.76 2.49
N SER A 14 46.62 -16.94 2.53
CA SER A 14 47.34 -18.05 1.89
C SER A 14 47.93 -19.07 2.87
N GLU A 15 47.43 -19.15 4.09
CA GLU A 15 47.84 -20.16 5.06
C GLU A 15 46.93 -21.40 5.01
N LYS A 16 47.54 -22.54 4.66
CA LYS A 16 46.94 -23.89 4.60
C LYS A 16 45.79 -24.07 3.58
N ARG A 17 46.15 -24.23 2.29
CA ARG A 17 45.38 -25.14 1.43
C ARG A 17 45.47 -26.54 2.04
N GLN A 18 44.38 -27.03 2.64
CA GLN A 18 44.28 -28.45 2.95
C GLN A 18 44.24 -29.24 1.63
N GLU A 19 45.20 -30.14 1.44
CA GLU A 19 45.11 -31.16 0.40
C GLU A 19 44.01 -32.15 0.79
N LEU A 20 42.80 -31.90 0.30
CA LEU A 20 41.67 -32.79 0.50
C LEU A 20 41.85 -34.06 -0.34
N THR A 21 41.72 -35.22 0.29
CA THR A 21 41.67 -36.49 -0.44
C THR A 21 40.35 -36.61 -1.23
N ALA A 22 40.32 -37.47 -2.25
CA ALA A 22 39.10 -37.70 -3.03
C ALA A 22 37.89 -38.08 -2.16
N ASP A 23 38.09 -38.93 -1.14
CA ASP A 23 37.05 -39.32 -0.20
C ASP A 23 36.54 -38.13 0.65
N GLN A 24 37.44 -37.23 1.06
CA GLN A 24 37.07 -36.01 1.79
C GLN A 24 36.26 -35.05 0.89
N VAL A 25 36.63 -34.91 -0.39
CA VAL A 25 35.87 -34.11 -1.38
C VAL A 25 34.45 -34.67 -1.55
N PHE A 26 34.28 -35.98 -1.72
CA PHE A 26 32.96 -36.60 -1.84
C PHE A 26 32.14 -36.53 -0.54
N LEU A 27 32.79 -36.71 0.62
CA LEU A 27 32.14 -36.60 1.93
C LEU A 27 31.61 -35.18 2.17
N LEU A 28 32.43 -34.16 1.92
CA LEU A 28 32.04 -32.75 2.04
C LEU A 28 30.90 -32.40 1.07
N TYR A 29 30.98 -32.83 -0.19
CA TYR A 29 29.89 -32.59 -1.16
C TYR A 29 28.57 -33.24 -0.71
N ARG A 30 28.61 -34.53 -0.33
CA ARG A 30 27.42 -35.26 0.14
C ARG A 30 26.84 -34.63 1.41
N LYS A 31 27.69 -34.21 2.36
CA LYS A 31 27.26 -33.52 3.58
C LYS A 31 26.64 -32.16 3.27
N GLY A 32 27.29 -31.33 2.46
CA GLY A 32 26.79 -30.02 2.05
C GLY A 32 25.43 -30.08 1.37
N VAL A 33 25.24 -30.98 0.40
CA VAL A 33 23.93 -31.21 -0.25
C VAL A 33 22.87 -31.72 0.74
N THR A 34 23.26 -32.55 1.71
CA THR A 34 22.34 -33.05 2.75
C THR A 34 21.89 -31.94 3.69
N GLU A 35 22.80 -31.09 4.14
CA GLU A 35 22.49 -29.97 5.04
C GLU A 35 21.72 -28.85 4.33
N GLN A 36 22.02 -28.58 3.05
CA GLN A 36 21.22 -27.66 2.22
C GLN A 36 19.75 -28.09 2.17
N ARG A 37 19.49 -29.38 1.95
CA ARG A 37 18.12 -29.96 1.92
C ARG A 37 17.40 -29.93 3.28
N LYS A 38 18.15 -29.86 4.39
CA LYS A 38 17.59 -29.68 5.75
C LYS A 38 17.33 -28.22 6.11
N GLY A 39 17.74 -27.25 5.27
CA GLY A 39 17.69 -25.83 5.57
C GLY A 39 18.84 -25.33 6.45
N ASN A 40 19.88 -26.13 6.67
CA ASN A 40 21.05 -25.76 7.48
C ASN A 40 22.09 -25.06 6.60
N PHE A 41 21.76 -23.84 6.17
CA PHE A 41 22.50 -23.10 5.13
C PHE A 41 23.95 -22.75 5.53
N SER A 42 24.21 -22.46 6.81
CA SER A 42 25.57 -22.22 7.33
C SER A 42 26.47 -23.45 7.15
N LEU A 43 26.04 -24.63 7.65
CA LEU A 43 26.83 -25.85 7.53
C LEU A 43 26.92 -26.34 6.08
N ALA A 44 25.87 -26.11 5.28
CA ALA A 44 25.89 -26.39 3.85
C ALA A 44 26.97 -25.57 3.13
N LEU A 45 27.03 -24.26 3.38
CA LEU A 45 28.05 -23.38 2.81
C LEU A 45 29.46 -23.81 3.24
N HIS A 46 29.68 -24.03 4.54
CA HIS A 46 30.95 -24.50 5.09
C HIS A 46 31.45 -25.82 4.47
N CYS A 47 30.54 -26.69 4.04
CA CYS A 47 30.90 -27.95 3.36
C CYS A 47 31.14 -27.78 1.84
N LEU A 48 30.52 -26.80 1.19
CA LEU A 48 30.56 -26.64 -0.28
C LEU A 48 31.59 -25.60 -0.75
N GLN A 49 31.81 -24.52 -0.01
CA GLN A 49 32.75 -23.45 -0.35
C GLN A 49 34.21 -23.92 -0.48
N PRO A 50 34.74 -24.83 0.37
CA PRO A 50 36.09 -25.40 0.18
C PRO A 50 36.25 -26.23 -1.09
N LEU A 51 35.14 -26.61 -1.75
CA LEU A 51 35.14 -27.46 -2.95
C LEU A 51 35.19 -26.64 -4.24
N ILE A 52 35.05 -25.31 -4.17
CA ILE A 52 35.12 -24.41 -5.34
C ILE A 52 36.40 -24.62 -6.18
N PRO A 53 37.61 -24.76 -5.60
CA PRO A 53 38.83 -24.99 -6.40
C PRO A 53 38.84 -26.32 -7.17
N PHE A 54 38.08 -27.32 -6.70
CA PHE A 54 38.01 -28.67 -7.29
C PHE A 54 36.90 -28.78 -8.34
N PHE A 55 35.80 -28.05 -8.16
CA PHE A 55 34.63 -28.07 -9.04
C PHE A 55 34.38 -26.74 -9.77
N CYS A 56 35.42 -25.91 -9.94
CA CYS A 56 35.31 -24.57 -10.53
C CYS A 56 34.59 -24.55 -11.90
N ASN A 57 34.76 -25.60 -12.71
CA ASN A 57 34.13 -25.75 -14.04
C ASN A 57 32.78 -26.49 -14.01
N THR A 58 32.23 -26.82 -12.83
CA THR A 58 30.98 -27.60 -12.68
C THR A 58 29.82 -26.69 -12.29
N PRO A 59 28.85 -26.36 -13.18
CA PRO A 59 27.82 -25.38 -12.88
C PRO A 59 26.96 -25.74 -11.65
N LEU A 60 26.79 -27.04 -11.36
CA LEU A 60 25.97 -27.52 -10.24
C LEU A 60 26.50 -27.13 -8.84
N ILE A 61 27.80 -26.84 -8.68
CA ILE A 61 28.29 -26.33 -7.38
C ILE A 61 27.88 -24.85 -7.22
N TRP A 62 28.01 -24.07 -8.29
CA TRP A 62 27.67 -22.65 -8.31
C TRP A 62 26.18 -22.38 -8.13
N VAL A 63 25.30 -23.19 -8.76
CA VAL A 63 23.84 -23.16 -8.52
C VAL A 63 23.50 -23.33 -7.04
N ARG A 64 24.22 -24.21 -6.31
CA ARG A 64 23.98 -24.41 -4.87
C ARG A 64 24.50 -23.26 -4.04
N ILE A 65 25.68 -22.74 -4.35
CA ILE A 65 26.29 -21.63 -3.61
C ILE A 65 25.44 -20.36 -3.76
N ILE A 66 24.97 -20.03 -4.97
CA ILE A 66 24.11 -18.86 -5.18
C ILE A 66 22.73 -19.05 -4.53
N GLU A 67 22.11 -20.23 -4.57
CA GLU A 67 20.84 -20.48 -3.88
C GLU A 67 20.99 -20.34 -2.35
N ILE A 68 22.09 -20.87 -1.79
CA ILE A 68 22.41 -20.73 -0.36
C ILE A 68 22.61 -19.25 -0.01
N GLY A 69 23.37 -18.51 -0.83
CA GLY A 69 23.65 -17.10 -0.60
C GLY A 69 22.41 -16.19 -0.72
N ILE A 70 21.57 -16.41 -1.73
CA ILE A 70 20.25 -15.77 -1.88
C ILE A 70 19.40 -16.00 -0.63
N ARG A 71 19.37 -17.25 -0.12
CA ARG A 71 18.60 -17.59 1.09
C ARG A 71 19.20 -17.01 2.37
N LEU A 72 20.50 -16.75 2.43
CA LEU A 72 21.15 -16.12 3.59
C LEU A 72 20.92 -14.60 3.62
N LEU A 73 21.00 -13.92 2.46
CA LEU A 73 20.78 -12.47 2.36
C LEU A 73 19.30 -12.08 2.35
N TYR A 74 18.46 -12.75 1.56
CA TYR A 74 17.07 -12.36 1.30
C TYR A 74 16.04 -13.24 2.04
N TYR A 75 16.39 -13.79 3.21
CA TYR A 75 15.55 -14.72 3.98
C TYR A 75 14.14 -14.19 4.35
N ARG A 76 13.90 -12.88 4.27
CA ARG A 76 12.60 -12.24 4.58
C ARG A 76 11.49 -12.50 3.55
N ASP A 77 11.80 -12.88 2.31
CA ASP A 77 10.81 -12.86 1.21
C ASP A 77 9.89 -14.10 1.10
N ASN A 78 10.00 -15.09 2.00
CA ASN A 78 9.14 -16.29 1.99
C ASN A 78 7.90 -16.17 2.91
N ILE A 79 7.00 -15.22 2.62
CA ILE A 79 5.79 -14.95 3.42
C ILE A 79 4.63 -15.91 3.07
N ASN A 80 4.85 -17.23 3.08
CA ASN A 80 3.83 -18.25 2.74
C ASN A 80 3.77 -19.47 3.68
N GLU A 81 4.54 -19.52 4.78
CA GLU A 81 4.30 -20.53 5.83
C GLU A 81 3.06 -20.15 6.67
N GLY A 82 1.95 -20.90 6.55
CA GLY A 82 0.83 -20.87 7.51
C GLY A 82 -0.57 -20.47 6.99
N ARG A 83 -0.73 -20.03 5.73
CA ARG A 83 -2.07 -19.69 5.18
C ARG A 83 -2.89 -20.93 4.78
N ILE A 84 -4.16 -20.94 5.17
CA ILE A 84 -5.16 -21.92 4.70
C ILE A 84 -5.75 -21.40 3.38
N LEU A 85 -5.68 -22.19 2.31
CA LEU A 85 -6.28 -21.84 1.02
C LEU A 85 -7.46 -22.79 0.73
N ASN A 86 -8.64 -22.19 0.51
CA ASN A 86 -9.78 -22.89 -0.07
C ASN A 86 -9.59 -22.90 -1.58
N VAL A 87 -9.32 -24.07 -2.17
CA VAL A 87 -9.16 -24.22 -3.62
C VAL A 87 -10.46 -24.73 -4.21
N TYR A 88 -11.06 -23.93 -5.09
CA TYR A 88 -12.32 -24.23 -5.74
C TYR A 88 -12.07 -24.81 -7.14
N GLY A 89 -12.67 -25.96 -7.43
CA GLY A 89 -12.56 -26.65 -8.72
C GLY A 89 -13.44 -27.89 -8.80
N SER A 90 -14.07 -28.10 -9.96
CA SER A 90 -14.80 -29.31 -10.36
C SER A 90 -15.69 -29.97 -9.29
N GLY A 91 -16.56 -29.18 -8.65
CA GLY A 91 -17.71 -29.70 -7.90
C GLY A 91 -17.43 -30.30 -6.51
N ARG A 92 -16.21 -30.21 -5.97
CA ARG A 92 -15.92 -30.51 -4.56
C ARG A 92 -14.89 -29.56 -3.97
N THR A 93 -15.31 -28.79 -2.96
CA THR A 93 -14.42 -27.92 -2.17
C THR A 93 -13.35 -28.76 -1.47
N ARG A 94 -12.07 -28.45 -1.69
CA ARG A 94 -10.95 -29.03 -0.92
C ARG A 94 -10.27 -27.93 -0.10
N ARG A 95 -10.30 -28.06 1.22
CA ARG A 95 -9.40 -27.31 2.11
C ARG A 95 -7.98 -27.81 1.87
N VAL A 96 -7.15 -26.98 1.25
CA VAL A 96 -5.70 -27.23 1.17
C VAL A 96 -5.06 -26.44 2.30
N VAL A 97 -4.91 -27.10 3.44
CA VAL A 97 -3.93 -26.65 4.43
C VAL A 97 -2.56 -26.98 3.84
N LEU A 98 -1.75 -25.97 3.55
CA LEU A 98 -0.31 -26.16 3.34
C LEU A 98 0.25 -26.67 4.67
N ALA A 99 0.39 -27.99 4.78
CA ALA A 99 0.46 -28.67 6.06
C ALA A 99 1.61 -28.11 6.92
N PRO A 100 1.33 -27.53 8.11
CA PRO A 100 2.39 -27.22 9.05
C PRO A 100 3.03 -28.55 9.43
N LYS A 101 4.33 -28.71 9.21
CA LYS A 101 5.07 -29.81 9.83
C LYS A 101 5.03 -29.56 11.34
N THR A 102 4.19 -30.33 12.03
CA THR A 102 4.10 -30.41 13.48
C THR A 102 5.45 -30.81 14.06
N TYR A 103 6.27 -29.82 14.41
CA TYR A 103 7.53 -30.02 15.12
C TYR A 103 7.70 -29.00 16.24
N HIS A 104 8.21 -29.50 17.37
CA HIS A 104 8.18 -28.85 18.66
C HIS A 104 9.03 -27.58 18.75
N SER A 105 8.71 -26.78 19.76
CA SER A 105 9.47 -25.66 20.28
C SER A 105 10.94 -25.99 20.57
N SER A 106 11.86 -25.56 19.69
CA SER A 106 13.19 -25.01 20.05
C SER A 106 14.00 -24.64 18.80
N GLY A 107 14.57 -23.42 18.78
CA GLY A 107 15.80 -23.14 18.03
C GLY A 107 15.75 -23.02 16.49
N ARG A 108 14.75 -22.34 15.88
CA ARG A 108 14.97 -21.76 14.54
C ARG A 108 15.69 -20.40 14.65
N PRO A 109 16.71 -20.10 13.82
CA PRO A 109 17.42 -18.83 13.92
C PRO A 109 16.65 -17.65 13.32
N SER A 110 16.94 -16.44 13.81
CA SER A 110 16.33 -15.19 13.33
C SER A 110 16.94 -14.72 12.00
N ALA A 111 16.27 -13.78 11.32
CA ALA A 111 16.83 -13.13 10.12
C ALA A 111 18.20 -12.45 10.42
N ALA A 112 18.39 -11.91 11.62
CA ALA A 112 19.67 -11.35 12.06
C ALA A 112 20.78 -12.40 12.17
N PHE A 113 20.47 -13.63 12.57
CA PHE A 113 21.44 -14.73 12.60
C PHE A 113 21.87 -15.16 11.19
N TYR A 114 20.94 -15.21 10.23
CA TYR A 114 21.30 -15.51 8.84
C TYR A 114 22.11 -14.39 8.18
N ALA A 115 21.80 -13.12 8.46
CA ALA A 115 22.61 -11.98 8.04
C ALA A 115 24.01 -12.02 8.67
N GLN A 116 24.13 -12.36 9.96
CA GLN A 116 25.41 -12.55 10.63
C GLN A 116 26.26 -13.68 10.01
N ILE A 117 25.63 -14.78 9.59
CA ILE A 117 26.31 -15.86 8.84
C ILE A 117 26.75 -15.39 7.46
N ALA A 118 25.91 -14.61 6.75
CA ALA A 118 26.26 -14.07 5.43
C ALA A 118 27.51 -13.19 5.53
N ASP A 119 27.53 -12.26 6.50
CA ASP A 119 28.66 -11.38 6.81
C ASP A 119 29.92 -12.17 7.18
N GLN A 120 29.83 -13.11 8.13
CA GLN A 120 30.95 -13.99 8.53
C GLN A 120 31.50 -14.85 7.39
N ALA A 121 30.68 -15.20 6.39
CA ALA A 121 31.07 -15.97 5.23
C ALA A 121 31.47 -15.12 4.00
N GLY A 122 31.40 -13.79 4.11
CA GLY A 122 31.68 -12.85 3.00
C GLY A 122 30.65 -12.87 1.87
N ILE A 123 29.42 -13.28 2.15
CA ILE A 123 28.32 -13.27 1.17
C ILE A 123 27.66 -11.89 1.16
N THR A 124 28.00 -11.10 0.15
CA THR A 124 27.38 -9.80 -0.19
C THR A 124 26.59 -9.88 -1.49
N GLU A 125 25.85 -8.82 -1.84
CA GLU A 125 25.16 -8.74 -3.13
C GLU A 125 26.14 -8.81 -4.32
N ASP A 126 27.27 -8.08 -4.24
CA ASP A 126 28.36 -8.14 -5.23
C ASP A 126 28.96 -9.56 -5.38
N TYR A 127 29.02 -10.33 -4.28
CA TYR A 127 29.45 -11.72 -4.31
C TYR A 127 28.43 -12.61 -5.02
N LEU A 128 27.13 -12.40 -4.80
CA LEU A 128 26.07 -13.09 -5.55
C LEU A 128 26.08 -12.72 -7.04
N GLU A 129 26.28 -11.44 -7.38
CA GLU A 129 26.41 -11.00 -8.78
C GLU A 129 27.61 -11.68 -9.44
N SER A 130 28.76 -11.70 -8.76
CA SER A 130 29.97 -12.36 -9.24
C SER A 130 29.75 -13.85 -9.50
N ILE A 131 29.06 -14.56 -8.60
CA ILE A 131 28.68 -15.96 -8.81
C ILE A 131 27.68 -16.11 -9.95
N ALA A 132 26.68 -15.23 -10.06
CA ALA A 132 25.70 -15.25 -11.13
C ALA A 132 26.40 -15.14 -12.51
N GLY A 133 27.37 -14.22 -12.64
CA GLY A 133 28.19 -14.08 -13.85
C GLY A 133 28.99 -15.34 -14.17
N VAL A 134 29.65 -15.96 -13.18
CA VAL A 134 30.38 -17.23 -13.37
C VAL A 134 29.43 -18.35 -13.79
N LEU A 135 28.27 -18.47 -13.13
CA LEU A 135 27.27 -19.50 -13.42
C LEU A 135 26.67 -19.34 -14.83
N LEU A 136 26.30 -18.12 -15.23
CA LEU A 136 25.84 -17.80 -16.59
C LEU A 136 26.93 -18.13 -17.62
N SER A 137 28.18 -17.77 -17.37
CA SER A 137 29.30 -18.09 -18.27
C SER A 137 29.47 -19.61 -18.46
N LEU A 138 29.47 -20.39 -17.37
CA LEU A 138 29.58 -21.86 -17.42
C LEU A 138 28.38 -22.54 -18.08
N THR A 139 27.19 -21.93 -18.02
CA THR A 139 25.96 -22.49 -18.63
C THR A 139 25.67 -21.98 -20.03
N SER A 140 26.29 -20.88 -20.48
CA SER A 140 26.07 -20.26 -21.79
C SER A 140 26.16 -21.20 -23.01
N LYS A 141 26.94 -22.30 -22.89
CA LYS A 141 27.16 -23.30 -23.94
C LYS A 141 26.77 -24.73 -23.54
N THR A 142 26.12 -24.93 -22.39
CA THR A 142 25.70 -26.29 -22.00
C THR A 142 24.50 -26.73 -22.85
N ALA A 143 24.44 -28.01 -23.22
CA ALA A 143 23.23 -28.57 -23.85
C ALA A 143 22.05 -28.74 -22.84
N ASN A 144 22.33 -28.73 -21.53
CA ASN A 144 21.32 -28.94 -20.49
C ASN A 144 20.41 -27.72 -20.29
N ARG A 145 19.28 -27.71 -21.00
CA ARG A 145 18.23 -26.68 -20.96
C ARG A 145 17.79 -26.27 -19.55
N LYS A 146 17.47 -27.24 -18.68
CA LYS A 146 17.04 -26.98 -17.28
C LYS A 146 18.09 -26.21 -16.48
N LEU A 147 19.36 -26.48 -16.73
CA LEU A 147 20.49 -25.83 -16.08
C LEU A 147 20.69 -24.39 -16.56
N ARG A 148 20.46 -24.10 -17.85
CA ARG A 148 20.44 -22.73 -18.41
C ARG A 148 19.31 -21.90 -17.79
N ILE A 149 18.08 -22.42 -17.81
CA ILE A 149 16.89 -21.80 -17.20
C ILE A 149 17.12 -21.48 -15.72
N THR A 150 17.59 -22.47 -14.94
CA THR A 150 17.87 -22.28 -13.49
C THR A 150 18.91 -21.17 -13.26
N SER A 151 19.91 -21.08 -14.13
CA SER A 151 20.97 -20.06 -14.03
C SER A 151 20.48 -18.66 -14.39
N LEU A 152 19.64 -18.55 -15.43
CA LEU A 152 18.97 -17.31 -15.83
C LEU A 152 18.00 -16.83 -14.74
N SER A 153 17.21 -17.73 -14.14
CA SER A 153 16.30 -17.42 -13.03
C SER A 153 17.04 -16.85 -11.82
N LEU A 154 18.11 -17.52 -11.36
CA LEU A 154 18.87 -17.09 -10.19
C LEU A 154 19.60 -15.76 -10.45
N ALA A 155 20.14 -15.56 -11.65
CA ALA A 155 20.75 -14.29 -12.04
C ALA A 155 19.73 -13.14 -12.16
N ALA A 156 18.55 -13.39 -12.73
CA ALA A 156 17.48 -12.40 -12.83
C ALA A 156 16.98 -11.97 -11.44
N PHE A 157 16.82 -12.92 -10.50
CA PHE A 157 16.45 -12.61 -9.12
C PHE A 157 17.49 -11.71 -8.42
N VAL A 158 18.79 -12.01 -8.56
CA VAL A 158 19.86 -11.16 -8.00
C VAL A 158 19.84 -9.77 -8.64
N ALA A 159 19.71 -9.69 -9.97
CA ALA A 159 19.62 -8.42 -10.68
C ALA A 159 18.41 -7.56 -10.25
N LEU A 160 17.26 -8.17 -9.97
CA LEU A 160 16.08 -7.49 -9.42
C LEU A 160 16.36 -6.89 -8.04
N LYS A 161 16.89 -7.68 -7.11
CA LYS A 161 17.15 -7.20 -5.74
C LYS A 161 18.21 -6.11 -5.67
N MET A 162 19.15 -6.09 -6.62
CA MET A 162 20.12 -5.02 -6.82
C MET A 162 19.57 -3.81 -7.62
N GLY A 163 18.27 -3.75 -7.91
CA GLY A 163 17.63 -2.63 -8.62
C GLY A 163 18.01 -2.51 -10.11
N ARG A 164 18.60 -3.54 -10.72
CA ARG A 164 19.08 -3.52 -12.12
C ARG A 164 18.01 -4.02 -13.09
N TYR A 165 16.85 -3.37 -13.08
CA TYR A 165 15.62 -3.81 -13.75
C TYR A 165 15.80 -4.13 -15.25
N HIS A 166 16.49 -3.29 -16.03
CA HIS A 166 16.73 -3.61 -17.45
C HIS A 166 17.55 -4.90 -17.65
N TYR A 167 18.55 -5.14 -16.80
CA TYR A 167 19.37 -6.37 -16.87
C TYR A 167 18.60 -7.61 -16.40
N ALA A 168 17.77 -7.46 -15.37
CA ALA A 168 16.85 -8.51 -14.92
C ALA A 168 15.83 -8.89 -15.99
N ALA A 169 15.25 -7.90 -16.69
CA ALA A 169 14.33 -8.12 -17.80
C ALA A 169 15.00 -8.87 -18.96
N ASP A 170 16.22 -8.47 -19.33
CA ASP A 170 17.06 -9.13 -20.32
C ASP A 170 17.30 -10.62 -20.01
N LEU A 171 17.55 -10.95 -18.74
CA LEU A 171 17.75 -12.32 -18.27
C LEU A 171 16.43 -13.12 -18.25
N ALA A 172 15.32 -12.49 -17.87
CA ALA A 172 13.99 -13.10 -17.90
C ALA A 172 13.50 -13.39 -19.34
N HIS A 173 13.77 -12.50 -20.30
CA HIS A 173 13.51 -12.74 -21.72
C HIS A 173 14.34 -13.93 -22.27
N LYS A 174 15.64 -13.96 -21.97
CA LYS A 174 16.50 -15.11 -22.31
C LYS A 174 16.00 -16.42 -21.70
N MET A 175 15.39 -16.38 -20.51
CA MET A 175 14.77 -17.55 -19.88
C MET A 175 13.52 -18.04 -20.64
N ILE A 176 12.73 -17.13 -21.22
CA ILE A 176 11.55 -17.45 -22.04
C ILE A 176 11.98 -18.05 -23.39
N ASP A 177 13.00 -17.49 -24.05
CA ASP A 177 13.53 -18.06 -25.30
C ASP A 177 14.15 -19.45 -25.10
N GLU A 178 14.65 -19.72 -23.89
CA GLU A 178 15.10 -21.05 -23.48
C GLU A 178 13.96 -22.03 -23.16
N GLU A 179 12.68 -21.66 -23.24
CA GLU A 179 11.51 -22.51 -22.94
C GLU A 179 10.45 -22.58 -24.06
N GLU A 180 10.59 -23.55 -24.98
CA GLU A 180 9.66 -23.78 -26.10
C GLU A 180 8.27 -24.32 -25.70
N SER A 181 7.96 -24.51 -24.42
CA SER A 181 6.61 -24.89 -23.98
C SER A 181 6.20 -24.30 -22.63
N ILE A 182 5.06 -23.61 -22.63
CA ILE A 182 4.53 -22.73 -21.58
C ILE A 182 3.87 -23.57 -20.46
N GLY A 183 4.56 -24.61 -19.98
CA GLY A 183 3.97 -25.64 -19.12
C GLY A 183 4.00 -25.33 -17.61
N ASN A 184 5.05 -24.69 -17.11
CA ASN A 184 5.22 -24.44 -15.66
C ASN A 184 6.14 -23.26 -15.27
N CYS A 185 6.99 -22.73 -16.16
CA CYS A 185 8.05 -21.78 -15.77
C CYS A 185 7.99 -20.39 -16.44
N SER A 186 7.02 -20.15 -17.33
CA SER A 186 6.71 -18.78 -17.78
C SER A 186 6.30 -17.86 -16.63
N MET A 187 5.64 -18.39 -15.59
CA MET A 187 5.20 -17.62 -14.42
C MET A 187 6.36 -16.87 -13.75
N THR A 188 7.51 -17.54 -13.53
CA THR A 188 8.67 -16.91 -12.87
C THR A 188 9.34 -15.86 -13.76
N ALA A 189 9.47 -16.11 -15.07
CA ALA A 189 10.00 -15.11 -16.00
C ALA A 189 9.08 -13.88 -16.09
N SER A 190 7.77 -14.11 -16.23
CA SER A 190 6.77 -13.04 -16.32
C SER A 190 6.64 -12.24 -15.02
N MET A 191 6.79 -12.87 -13.84
CA MET A 191 6.88 -12.16 -12.56
C MET A 191 8.08 -11.21 -12.53
N TYR A 192 9.26 -11.67 -12.97
CA TYR A 192 10.46 -10.81 -13.02
C TYR A 192 10.30 -9.66 -14.02
N LEU A 193 9.73 -9.91 -15.19
CA LEU A 193 9.43 -8.86 -16.19
C LEU A 193 8.42 -7.84 -15.65
N MET A 194 7.39 -8.28 -14.92
CA MET A 194 6.44 -7.39 -14.28
C MET A 194 7.09 -6.52 -13.20
N GLU A 195 7.91 -7.10 -12.32
CA GLU A 195 8.66 -6.36 -11.29
C GLU A 195 9.61 -5.31 -11.92
N CYS A 196 10.21 -5.63 -13.08
CA CYS A 196 10.98 -4.66 -13.86
C CYS A 196 10.12 -3.53 -14.42
N MET A 197 9.02 -3.85 -15.12
CA MET A 197 8.17 -2.85 -15.79
C MET A 197 7.53 -1.87 -14.79
N VAL A 198 7.02 -2.37 -13.66
CA VAL A 198 6.48 -1.55 -12.57
C VAL A 198 7.56 -0.60 -12.01
N SER A 199 8.83 -1.01 -12.02
CA SER A 199 9.95 -0.24 -11.50
C SER A 199 10.60 0.72 -12.51
N THR A 200 10.18 0.72 -13.79
CA THR A 200 10.84 1.52 -14.85
C THR A 200 9.92 2.32 -15.78
N GLY A 201 8.59 2.11 -15.75
CA GLY A 201 7.67 2.70 -16.73
C GLY A 201 7.20 4.13 -16.40
N PRO A 202 7.18 5.07 -17.37
CA PRO A 202 6.33 6.27 -17.30
C PRO A 202 4.88 5.92 -17.69
N PHE A 203 3.91 6.45 -16.94
CA PHE A 203 2.49 6.11 -17.09
C PHE A 203 1.76 7.20 -17.90
N ASP A 204 1.28 6.85 -19.10
CA ASP A 204 0.46 7.77 -19.88
C ASP A 204 -0.58 7.05 -20.78
N ILE A 205 -1.80 7.62 -20.76
CA ILE A 205 -2.91 7.46 -21.74
C ILE A 205 -3.67 6.11 -21.78
N ALA A 206 -5.01 6.22 -21.63
CA ALA A 206 -5.99 5.13 -21.64
C ALA A 206 -7.09 5.37 -22.69
N LEU A 207 -7.72 4.30 -23.24
CA LEU A 207 -9.08 4.33 -23.84
C LEU A 207 -9.60 2.94 -24.30
N LYS A 208 -10.89 2.69 -24.00
CA LYS A 208 -11.83 1.65 -24.51
C LYS A 208 -11.63 0.17 -24.17
N VAL A 209 -12.75 -0.46 -23.78
CA VAL A 209 -12.98 -1.90 -23.74
C VAL A 209 -14.09 -2.28 -24.73
N MET A 210 -13.81 -3.23 -25.62
CA MET A 210 -14.80 -4.17 -26.17
C MET A 210 -14.12 -5.55 -26.25
N ASN A 211 -14.76 -6.60 -25.73
CA ASN A 211 -14.27 -7.96 -25.90
C ASN A 211 -14.74 -8.54 -27.25
N VAL A 212 -13.92 -9.44 -27.80
CA VAL A 212 -13.99 -9.94 -29.19
C VAL A 212 -15.07 -11.05 -29.37
N ASP A 213 -15.73 -11.48 -28.29
CA ASP A 213 -16.54 -12.69 -28.23
C ASP A 213 -17.94 -12.52 -27.57
N GLY A 214 -18.36 -11.28 -27.28
CA GLY A 214 -19.78 -10.92 -27.13
C GLY A 214 -20.60 -11.64 -26.04
N THR A 215 -19.96 -12.22 -25.02
CA THR A 215 -20.66 -12.93 -23.93
C THR A 215 -20.21 -12.45 -22.55
N GLU A 216 -21.17 -11.99 -21.74
CA GLU A 216 -20.95 -11.59 -20.36
C GLU A 216 -20.65 -12.80 -19.46
N ARG A 217 -19.77 -12.60 -18.46
CA ARG A 217 -19.73 -13.43 -17.25
C ARG A 217 -19.57 -12.53 -16.04
N GLN A 218 -20.35 -12.81 -15.01
CA GLN A 218 -20.39 -12.00 -13.78
C GLN A 218 -19.04 -12.02 -13.06
N ALA A 219 -18.60 -10.85 -12.60
CA ALA A 219 -17.41 -10.67 -11.77
C ALA A 219 -17.65 -11.02 -10.27
N GLY A 220 -18.63 -11.87 -9.97
CA GLY A 220 -19.17 -12.08 -8.62
C GLY A 220 -18.44 -13.08 -7.72
N GLU A 221 -17.32 -13.68 -8.16
CA GLU A 221 -16.60 -14.72 -7.37
C GLU A 221 -15.19 -14.31 -6.91
N CYS A 222 -14.72 -13.09 -7.21
CA CYS A 222 -13.38 -12.62 -6.83
C CYS A 222 -13.43 -11.44 -5.86
N GLY A 223 -13.58 -11.75 -4.56
CA GLY A 223 -13.45 -10.76 -3.50
C GLY A 223 -12.11 -10.01 -3.53
N SER A 224 -12.18 -8.71 -3.22
CA SER A 224 -11.09 -7.77 -2.91
C SER A 224 -9.94 -7.55 -3.90
N TYR A 225 -9.79 -8.29 -5.01
CA TYR A 225 -8.61 -8.13 -5.88
C TYR A 225 -8.84 -8.29 -7.41
N PRO A 226 -9.71 -7.49 -8.04
CA PRO A 226 -9.84 -7.47 -9.51
C PRO A 226 -8.54 -7.02 -10.22
N ILE A 227 -7.72 -6.18 -9.58
CA ILE A 227 -6.40 -5.78 -10.12
C ILE A 227 -5.44 -6.97 -10.30
N TRP A 228 -5.47 -7.95 -9.38
CA TRP A 228 -4.66 -9.17 -9.50
C TRP A 228 -5.20 -10.09 -10.60
N ALA A 229 -6.51 -10.07 -10.91
CA ALA A 229 -7.05 -10.81 -12.04
C ALA A 229 -6.59 -10.24 -13.39
N VAL A 230 -6.53 -8.90 -13.52
CA VAL A 230 -5.95 -8.21 -14.70
C VAL A 230 -4.45 -8.51 -14.81
N ILE A 231 -3.69 -8.33 -13.73
CA ILE A 231 -2.26 -8.67 -13.62
C ILE A 231 -1.99 -10.13 -14.06
N ASN A 232 -2.74 -11.10 -13.53
CA ASN A 232 -2.59 -12.52 -13.87
C ASN A 232 -2.88 -12.79 -15.35
N ARG A 233 -3.80 -12.04 -15.98
CA ARG A 233 -4.09 -12.18 -17.41
C ARG A 233 -3.07 -11.45 -18.28
N CYS A 234 -2.50 -10.32 -17.86
CA CYS A 234 -1.32 -9.71 -18.50
C CYS A 234 -0.13 -10.68 -18.49
N ILE A 235 0.12 -11.34 -17.35
CA ILE A 235 1.14 -12.39 -17.20
C ILE A 235 0.93 -13.52 -18.21
N VAL A 236 -0.31 -14.03 -18.38
CA VAL A 236 -0.63 -15.05 -19.37
C VAL A 236 -0.45 -14.56 -20.81
N LEU A 237 -0.80 -13.31 -21.13
CA LEU A 237 -0.63 -12.75 -22.48
C LEU A 237 0.85 -12.54 -22.83
N CYS A 238 1.65 -11.97 -21.91
CA CYS A 238 3.11 -11.85 -22.05
C CYS A 238 3.77 -13.22 -22.22
N ALA A 239 3.38 -14.23 -21.43
CA ALA A 239 3.89 -15.59 -21.54
C ALA A 239 3.59 -16.25 -22.91
N ASN A 240 2.54 -15.78 -23.61
CA ASN A 240 2.18 -16.23 -24.96
C ASN A 240 2.72 -15.30 -26.07
N ARG A 241 3.68 -14.41 -25.76
CA ARG A 241 4.25 -13.39 -26.67
C ARG A 241 3.22 -12.41 -27.27
N LYS A 242 2.03 -12.32 -26.68
CA LYS A 242 0.94 -11.42 -27.06
C LYS A 242 1.11 -10.06 -26.37
N TYR A 243 2.24 -9.40 -26.62
CA TYR A 243 2.62 -8.19 -25.88
C TYR A 243 1.69 -7.00 -26.15
N GLU A 244 1.22 -6.82 -27.39
CA GLU A 244 0.23 -5.79 -27.74
C GLU A 244 -1.12 -6.03 -27.03
N GLU A 245 -1.57 -7.29 -26.90
CA GLU A 245 -2.76 -7.64 -26.12
C GLU A 245 -2.53 -7.43 -24.62
N ALA A 246 -1.35 -7.72 -24.09
CA ALA A 246 -0.99 -7.48 -22.69
C ALA A 246 -0.90 -5.98 -22.38
N GLU A 247 -0.39 -5.17 -23.30
CA GLU A 247 -0.32 -3.71 -23.21
C GLU A 247 -1.73 -3.09 -23.28
N ALA A 248 -2.58 -3.55 -24.20
CA ALA A 248 -3.99 -3.18 -24.25
C ALA A 248 -4.75 -3.60 -22.97
N LEU A 249 -4.39 -4.74 -22.38
CA LEU A 249 -4.94 -5.21 -21.10
C LEU A 249 -4.39 -4.43 -19.89
N TYR A 250 -3.19 -3.84 -20.00
CA TYR A 250 -2.61 -2.96 -18.98
C TYR A 250 -3.23 -1.55 -19.05
N LYS A 251 -3.68 -1.12 -20.23
CA LYS A 251 -4.43 0.13 -20.50
C LYS A 251 -5.92 0.07 -20.10
N LEU A 252 -6.32 -0.89 -19.25
CA LEU A 252 -7.71 -1.10 -18.84
C LEU A 252 -8.18 -0.17 -17.72
N ALA A 253 -9.49 0.10 -17.73
CA ALA A 253 -10.22 0.63 -16.58
C ALA A 253 -10.74 -0.51 -15.69
N LEU A 254 -10.76 -0.28 -14.38
CA LEU A 254 -11.51 -1.12 -13.44
C LEU A 254 -12.97 -0.66 -13.40
N VAL A 255 -13.91 -1.59 -13.55
CA VAL A 255 -15.35 -1.34 -13.37
C VAL A 255 -15.85 -2.20 -12.23
N SER A 256 -16.39 -1.55 -11.20
CA SER A 256 -17.19 -2.19 -10.16
C SER A 256 -18.67 -1.99 -10.50
N PRO A 257 -19.41 -3.02 -10.94
CA PRO A 257 -20.81 -2.87 -11.36
C PRO A 257 -21.78 -2.74 -10.16
N GLU A 258 -21.30 -2.99 -8.95
CA GLU A 258 -22.06 -2.86 -7.69
C GLU A 258 -21.87 -1.47 -7.05
N ASP A 259 -20.94 -0.65 -7.54
CA ASP A 259 -20.76 0.72 -7.07
C ASP A 259 -21.99 1.58 -7.41
N VAL A 260 -22.46 2.33 -6.43
CA VAL A 260 -23.59 3.24 -6.56
C VAL A 260 -23.16 4.69 -6.41
N ALA A 261 -23.80 5.57 -7.18
CA ALA A 261 -23.75 7.01 -6.93
C ALA A 261 -25.02 7.40 -6.17
N LEU A 262 -24.84 8.03 -5.01
CA LEU A 262 -25.93 8.49 -4.14
C LEU A 262 -25.98 10.02 -4.12
N ASP A 263 -27.17 10.58 -3.97
CA ASP A 263 -27.31 11.98 -3.55
C ASP A 263 -27.07 12.04 -2.03
N PRO A 264 -26.01 12.74 -1.56
CA PRO A 264 -25.68 12.78 -0.14
C PRO A 264 -26.74 13.51 0.70
N VAL A 265 -27.43 14.50 0.13
CA VAL A 265 -28.47 15.26 0.85
C VAL A 265 -29.71 14.40 1.01
N ALA A 266 -30.14 13.72 -0.05
CA ALA A 266 -31.29 12.82 0.01
C ALA A 266 -31.03 11.61 0.95
N LEU A 267 -29.81 11.07 0.94
CA LEU A 267 -29.41 10.01 1.88
C LEU A 267 -29.50 10.48 3.34
N CYS A 268 -28.93 11.64 3.66
CA CYS A 268 -29.00 12.20 5.01
C CYS A 268 -30.44 12.47 5.47
N GLN A 269 -31.29 13.00 4.58
CA GLN A 269 -32.71 13.24 4.86
C GLN A 269 -33.49 11.94 5.13
N GLU A 270 -33.27 10.89 4.34
CA GLU A 270 -33.92 9.60 4.55
C GLU A 270 -33.42 8.90 5.82
N LEU A 271 -32.12 8.94 6.12
CA LEU A 271 -31.56 8.44 7.38
C LEU A 271 -32.14 9.18 8.59
N ALA A 272 -32.24 10.50 8.54
CA ALA A 272 -32.86 11.32 9.58
C ALA A 272 -34.34 10.95 9.78
N ARG A 273 -35.10 10.79 8.69
CA ARG A 273 -36.52 10.38 8.74
C ARG A 273 -36.71 8.99 9.34
N GLN A 274 -35.84 8.03 9.00
CA GLN A 274 -35.89 6.68 9.55
C GLN A 274 -35.50 6.65 11.03
N ALA A 275 -34.49 7.43 11.43
CA ALA A 275 -34.11 7.59 12.84
C ALA A 275 -35.26 8.19 13.66
N GLN A 276 -35.94 9.23 13.16
CA GLN A 276 -37.12 9.82 13.80
C GLN A 276 -38.28 8.82 13.90
N ALA A 277 -38.53 8.02 12.86
CA ALA A 277 -39.54 6.96 12.89
C ALA A 277 -39.22 5.85 13.92
N ALA A 278 -37.93 5.62 14.21
CA ALA A 278 -37.46 4.74 15.28
C ALA A 278 -37.45 5.41 16.68
N GLY A 279 -37.82 6.69 16.80
CA GLY A 279 -37.94 7.42 18.06
C GLY A 279 -36.79 8.38 18.39
N ALA A 280 -35.80 8.55 17.50
CA ALA A 280 -34.75 9.53 17.70
C ALA A 280 -35.29 10.97 17.60
N GLN A 281 -34.72 11.89 18.39
CA GLN A 281 -35.03 13.31 18.32
C GLN A 281 -33.92 14.05 17.59
N ILE A 282 -34.27 14.94 16.67
CA ILE A 282 -33.34 15.73 15.87
C ILE A 282 -33.63 17.22 16.11
N PHE A 283 -32.61 17.97 16.50
CA PHE A 283 -32.70 19.39 16.82
C PHE A 283 -31.74 20.17 15.93
N GLU A 284 -32.25 20.73 14.84
CA GLU A 284 -31.49 21.64 13.97
C GLU A 284 -31.34 23.03 14.62
N ASN A 285 -30.38 23.83 14.14
CA ASN A 285 -30.02 25.14 14.71
C ASN A 285 -29.66 25.10 16.22
N CYS A 286 -29.29 23.91 16.72
CA CYS A 286 -28.92 23.65 18.11
C CYS A 286 -27.42 23.38 18.20
N ALA A 287 -26.61 24.42 18.35
CA ALA A 287 -25.16 24.27 18.52
C ALA A 287 -24.83 23.63 19.87
N VAL A 288 -23.90 22.67 19.88
CA VAL A 288 -23.29 22.17 21.12
C VAL A 288 -22.23 23.18 21.57
N GLU A 289 -22.45 23.79 22.73
CA GLU A 289 -21.56 24.81 23.28
C GLU A 289 -20.45 24.19 24.13
N GLU A 290 -20.79 23.17 24.93
CA GLU A 290 -19.86 22.52 25.87
C GLU A 290 -20.27 21.09 26.19
N VAL A 291 -19.30 20.18 26.26
CA VAL A 291 -19.49 18.84 26.88
C VAL A 291 -19.02 18.92 28.33
N LEU A 292 -19.91 18.55 29.25
CA LEU A 292 -19.70 18.65 30.69
C LEU A 292 -19.20 17.32 31.23
N LEU A 293 -18.05 17.36 31.93
CA LEU A 293 -17.40 16.19 32.52
C LEU A 293 -17.42 16.24 34.05
N GLY A 294 -17.63 15.08 34.67
CA GLY A 294 -17.49 14.88 36.12
C GLY A 294 -16.04 14.67 36.55
N ASP A 295 -15.86 14.37 37.84
CA ASP A 295 -14.54 14.28 38.48
C ASP A 295 -13.61 13.20 37.89
N GLU A 296 -14.17 12.11 37.33
CA GLU A 296 -13.43 11.03 36.67
C GLU A 296 -13.28 11.25 35.15
N ARG A 297 -13.58 12.47 34.67
CA ARG A 297 -13.66 12.87 33.26
C ARG A 297 -14.74 12.15 32.45
N GLN A 298 -15.77 11.63 33.11
CA GLN A 298 -16.94 11.05 32.48
C GLN A 298 -17.93 12.12 32.02
N VAL A 299 -18.43 12.01 30.79
CA VAL A 299 -19.54 12.84 30.29
C VAL A 299 -20.76 12.61 31.19
N TYR A 300 -21.41 13.70 31.62
CA TYR A 300 -22.69 13.63 32.34
C TYR A 300 -23.79 14.50 31.72
N ALA A 301 -23.39 15.51 30.93
CA ALA A 301 -24.33 16.37 30.22
C ALA A 301 -23.65 17.10 29.05
N VAL A 302 -24.47 17.66 28.18
CA VAL A 302 -24.07 18.50 27.04
C VAL A 302 -24.85 19.81 27.12
N ASN A 303 -24.16 20.94 27.18
CA ASN A 303 -24.78 22.26 27.09
C ASN A 303 -24.92 22.66 25.62
N THR A 304 -26.09 23.15 25.25
CA THR A 304 -26.46 23.53 23.88
C THR A 304 -27.17 24.88 23.88
N GLY A 305 -27.29 25.50 22.69
CA GLY A 305 -28.06 26.74 22.53
C GLY A 305 -29.54 26.64 22.93
N ASN A 306 -30.09 25.43 23.09
CA ASN A 306 -31.46 25.17 23.56
C ASN A 306 -31.52 24.69 25.03
N GLY A 307 -30.41 24.71 25.76
CA GLY A 307 -30.29 24.26 27.15
C GLY A 307 -29.43 23.02 27.33
N VAL A 308 -29.47 22.45 28.54
CA VAL A 308 -28.62 21.31 28.93
C VAL A 308 -29.36 19.98 28.71
N VAL A 309 -28.69 19.03 28.06
CA VAL A 309 -29.14 17.64 27.90
C VAL A 309 -28.29 16.74 28.80
N GLU A 310 -28.89 16.12 29.81
CA GLU A 310 -28.21 15.12 30.64
C GLU A 310 -27.99 13.83 29.86
N THR A 311 -26.76 13.33 29.82
CA THR A 311 -26.39 12.10 29.10
C THR A 311 -25.04 11.55 29.58
N PRO A 312 -24.89 10.23 29.77
CA PRO A 312 -23.60 9.59 30.03
C PRO A 312 -22.73 9.44 28.77
N LEU A 313 -23.27 9.72 27.58
CA LEU A 313 -22.66 9.45 26.28
C LEU A 313 -22.78 10.65 25.35
N PHE A 314 -21.69 10.95 24.64
CA PHE A 314 -21.64 11.96 23.59
C PHE A 314 -20.86 11.43 22.38
N VAL A 315 -21.36 11.66 21.17
CA VAL A 315 -20.69 11.26 19.93
C VAL A 315 -20.38 12.51 19.10
N ASP A 316 -19.09 12.82 18.93
CA ASP A 316 -18.65 13.88 18.04
C ASP A 316 -18.55 13.36 16.61
N ALA A 317 -19.61 13.60 15.85
CA ALA A 317 -19.72 13.37 14.41
C ALA A 317 -19.65 14.69 13.60
N SER A 318 -19.06 15.75 14.15
CA SER A 318 -19.08 17.10 13.56
C SER A 318 -18.04 17.35 12.45
N GLY A 319 -17.49 16.28 11.84
CA GLY A 319 -16.61 16.36 10.67
C GLY A 319 -15.41 17.29 10.89
N ILE A 320 -15.26 18.32 10.04
CA ILE A 320 -14.15 19.28 10.15
C ILE A 320 -14.08 20.03 11.49
N TRP A 321 -15.19 20.09 12.24
CA TRP A 321 -15.29 20.71 13.56
C TRP A 321 -15.02 19.74 14.72
N THR A 322 -14.84 18.45 14.46
CA THR A 322 -14.63 17.45 15.53
C THR A 322 -13.43 17.79 16.41
N GLY A 323 -13.67 17.82 17.72
CA GLY A 323 -12.71 18.27 18.72
C GLY A 323 -12.54 19.78 18.85
N THR A 324 -13.43 20.62 18.30
CA THR A 324 -13.46 22.08 18.63
C THR A 324 -14.42 22.43 19.77
N THR A 325 -15.37 21.54 20.09
CA THR A 325 -16.33 21.73 21.18
C THR A 325 -15.63 21.95 22.53
N LEU A 326 -16.12 22.91 23.32
CA LEU A 326 -15.55 23.23 24.62
C LEU A 326 -15.71 22.04 25.58
N VAL A 327 -14.63 21.67 26.25
CA VAL A 327 -14.61 20.67 27.33
C VAL A 327 -13.73 21.22 28.45
N LYS A 328 -14.31 22.07 29.31
CA LYS A 328 -13.57 22.91 30.27
C LYS A 328 -12.57 22.16 31.18
N PRO A 329 -12.81 20.92 31.63
CA PRO A 329 -11.84 20.20 32.49
C PRO A 329 -10.60 19.65 31.77
N LEU A 330 -10.57 19.63 30.43
CA LEU A 330 -9.41 19.13 29.68
C LEU A 330 -8.29 20.19 29.59
N PRO A 331 -7.00 19.80 29.54
CA PRO A 331 -5.88 20.76 29.54
C PRO A 331 -5.92 21.77 28.39
N TYR A 332 -6.39 21.32 27.22
CA TYR A 332 -6.53 22.14 26.01
C TYR A 332 -7.93 22.75 25.86
N ARG A 333 -8.82 22.51 26.83
CA ARG A 333 -10.23 22.94 26.83
C ARG A 333 -11.09 22.32 25.72
N HIS A 334 -10.61 21.29 25.04
CA HIS A 334 -11.32 20.50 24.02
C HIS A 334 -10.67 19.11 23.92
N VAL A 335 -11.34 18.16 23.26
CA VAL A 335 -10.76 16.84 22.91
C VAL A 335 -9.83 17.02 21.72
N ARG A 336 -8.53 16.74 21.91
CA ARG A 336 -7.53 16.82 20.83
C ARG A 336 -7.72 15.71 19.81
N MET A 337 -7.58 16.05 18.54
CA MET A 337 -7.80 15.15 17.41
C MET A 337 -6.62 15.17 16.44
N ALA A 338 -6.18 14.00 16.01
CA ALA A 338 -5.25 13.84 14.90
C ALA A 338 -6.01 13.83 13.55
N ALA A 339 -6.74 14.91 13.29
CA ALA A 339 -7.47 15.13 12.05
C ALA A 339 -7.56 16.64 11.75
N TYR A 340 -7.42 17.05 10.49
CA TYR A 340 -7.35 18.46 10.11
C TYR A 340 -8.08 18.77 8.79
N PRO A 341 -8.69 19.95 8.64
CA PRO A 341 -9.35 20.33 7.39
C PRO A 341 -8.33 20.58 6.27
N CYS A 342 -8.61 20.07 5.08
CA CYS A 342 -7.85 20.34 3.87
C CYS A 342 -8.79 20.66 2.70
N THR A 343 -8.35 21.51 1.78
CA THR A 343 -9.13 21.87 0.60
C THR A 343 -9.18 20.75 -0.43
N TYR A 344 -10.27 20.74 -1.20
CA TYR A 344 -10.36 20.07 -2.50
C TYR A 344 -11.21 20.95 -3.43
N SER A 345 -11.01 20.85 -4.75
CA SER A 345 -11.67 21.76 -5.70
C SER A 345 -12.39 20.99 -6.81
N TYR A 346 -13.58 21.48 -7.18
CA TYR A 346 -14.39 20.90 -8.24
C TYR A 346 -15.27 21.94 -8.94
N ILE A 347 -15.61 21.68 -10.19
CA ILE A 347 -16.56 22.46 -10.98
C ILE A 347 -17.83 21.65 -11.23
N HIS A 348 -18.96 22.35 -11.30
CA HIS A 348 -20.16 21.84 -11.96
C HIS A 348 -20.23 22.39 -13.38
N SER A 349 -20.41 21.50 -14.35
CA SER A 349 -20.57 21.83 -15.77
C SER A 349 -21.92 21.33 -16.27
N ALA A 350 -22.36 21.83 -17.42
CA ALA A 350 -23.54 21.34 -18.10
C ALA A 350 -23.46 19.83 -18.42
N LYS A 351 -24.57 19.25 -18.85
CA LYS A 351 -24.58 17.88 -19.39
C LYS A 351 -23.64 17.80 -20.59
N LEU A 352 -22.82 16.74 -20.67
CA LEU A 352 -22.08 16.42 -21.88
C LEU A 352 -23.03 16.28 -23.10
N PRO A 353 -22.64 16.75 -24.31
CA PRO A 353 -23.48 16.77 -25.51
C PRO A 353 -23.56 15.38 -26.17
N THR A 354 -23.97 14.37 -25.41
CA THR A 354 -24.11 12.98 -25.84
C THR A 354 -25.34 12.31 -25.24
N GLY A 355 -25.98 11.44 -26.03
CA GLY A 355 -27.07 10.58 -25.58
C GLY A 355 -26.62 9.37 -24.77
N SER A 356 -25.30 9.12 -24.67
CA SER A 356 -24.74 7.95 -23.97
C SER A 356 -24.60 8.12 -22.46
N VAL A 357 -24.87 9.30 -21.91
CA VAL A 357 -24.77 9.60 -20.47
C VAL A 357 -26.15 9.63 -19.83
N SER A 358 -26.28 8.92 -18.71
CA SER A 358 -27.48 8.80 -17.88
C SER A 358 -27.12 8.98 -16.39
N ASP A 359 -28.11 8.93 -15.51
CA ASP A 359 -27.84 8.96 -14.06
C ASP A 359 -27.21 7.65 -13.54
N THR A 360 -27.15 6.59 -14.35
CA THR A 360 -26.40 5.36 -14.03
C THR A 360 -24.89 5.46 -14.36
N THR A 361 -24.46 6.43 -15.19
CA THR A 361 -23.04 6.79 -15.42
C THR A 361 -22.16 5.62 -15.90
N PRO A 362 -21.10 5.16 -15.16
CA PRO A 362 -20.82 5.30 -13.70
C PRO A 362 -20.14 6.61 -13.22
N ILE A 363 -19.26 6.56 -12.21
CA ILE A 363 -18.26 7.59 -11.88
C ILE A 363 -16.95 7.20 -12.56
N PHE A 364 -16.26 8.15 -13.22
CA PHE A 364 -14.95 7.95 -13.82
C PHE A 364 -13.87 8.55 -12.92
N ASN A 365 -12.88 7.74 -12.52
CA ASN A 365 -11.70 8.19 -11.79
C ASN A 365 -10.48 7.92 -12.67
N ASP A 366 -9.67 8.95 -12.91
CA ASP A 366 -8.35 8.81 -13.53
C ASP A 366 -7.29 9.05 -12.47
N LEU A 367 -6.60 7.96 -12.12
CA LEU A 367 -5.67 7.92 -11.00
C LEU A 367 -4.37 8.69 -11.31
N ASP A 368 -3.88 8.57 -12.55
CA ASP A 368 -2.64 9.23 -13.01
C ASP A 368 -2.82 10.75 -13.07
N GLY A 369 -3.97 11.20 -13.60
CA GLY A 369 -4.35 12.61 -13.62
C GLY A 369 -4.80 13.16 -12.27
N LYS A 370 -5.01 12.29 -11.26
CA LYS A 370 -5.63 12.60 -9.96
C LYS A 370 -6.95 13.37 -10.10
N ILE A 371 -7.85 12.94 -10.99
CA ILE A 371 -9.12 13.61 -11.30
C ILE A 371 -10.32 12.67 -11.28
N MET A 372 -11.50 13.23 -11.03
CA MET A 372 -12.79 12.54 -11.06
C MET A 372 -13.77 13.25 -11.99
N ILE A 373 -14.51 12.48 -12.79
CA ILE A 373 -15.63 12.97 -13.61
C ILE A 373 -16.88 12.16 -13.26
N ARG A 374 -17.92 12.84 -12.80
CA ARG A 374 -19.26 12.27 -12.63
C ARG A 374 -20.23 13.00 -13.54
N ALA A 375 -20.42 12.45 -14.74
CA ALA A 375 -21.45 12.87 -15.68
C ALA A 375 -22.79 12.21 -15.34
N THR A 376 -23.89 12.95 -15.48
CA THR A 376 -25.27 12.46 -15.29
C THR A 376 -26.16 12.91 -16.44
N GLY A 377 -27.45 12.53 -16.41
CA GLY A 377 -28.42 12.97 -17.41
C GLY A 377 -28.64 14.49 -17.47
N PHE A 378 -28.17 15.23 -16.47
CA PHE A 378 -28.46 16.65 -16.23
C PHE A 378 -27.21 17.54 -16.06
N LYS A 379 -26.14 17.06 -15.42
CA LYS A 379 -24.93 17.85 -15.13
C LYS A 379 -23.67 16.99 -15.10
N THR A 380 -22.51 17.63 -15.14
CA THR A 380 -21.21 16.97 -15.05
C THR A 380 -20.41 17.59 -13.89
N LEU A 381 -20.09 16.81 -12.86
CA LEU A 381 -19.16 17.21 -11.81
C LEU A 381 -17.74 16.79 -12.22
N CYS A 382 -16.79 17.72 -12.17
CA CYS A 382 -15.37 17.44 -12.42
C CYS A 382 -14.53 17.93 -11.23
N ALA A 383 -13.72 17.05 -10.63
CA ALA A 383 -12.91 17.34 -9.44
C ALA A 383 -11.44 16.97 -9.66
N GLY A 384 -10.54 17.64 -8.92
CA GLY A 384 -9.09 17.41 -8.97
C GLY A 384 -8.46 17.34 -7.59
N PHE A 385 -7.45 16.47 -7.47
CA PHE A 385 -6.80 16.11 -6.20
C PHE A 385 -5.26 16.12 -6.31
N LEU A 386 -4.73 17.01 -7.17
CA LEU A 386 -3.29 17.27 -7.27
C LEU A 386 -2.79 18.00 -6.02
N GLU A 387 -1.55 17.70 -5.60
CA GLU A 387 -0.96 18.21 -4.36
C GLU A 387 -0.79 19.73 -4.38
N GLU A 388 -0.44 20.25 -5.56
CA GLU A 388 -0.27 21.66 -5.85
C GLU A 388 -1.54 22.48 -5.57
N GLY A 389 -2.73 21.88 -5.68
CA GLY A 389 -4.03 22.53 -5.43
C GLY A 389 -4.58 22.35 -4.01
N ILE A 390 -3.95 21.50 -3.18
CA ILE A 390 -4.44 21.13 -1.85
C ILE A 390 -3.79 22.03 -0.78
N ARG A 391 -4.61 22.59 0.13
CA ARG A 391 -4.17 23.52 1.18
C ARG A 391 -4.73 23.12 2.54
N PRO A 392 -3.91 23.12 3.60
CA PRO A 392 -4.41 22.93 4.96
C PRO A 392 -5.18 24.18 5.38
N LEU A 393 -6.35 24.02 5.99
CA LEU A 393 -7.15 25.14 6.48
C LEU A 393 -7.32 25.09 7.99
N ALA A 394 -6.91 26.19 8.62
CA ALA A 394 -7.21 26.42 10.03
C ALA A 394 -8.72 26.47 10.23
N ARG A 395 -9.20 25.86 11.32
CA ARG A 395 -10.60 25.91 11.77
C ARG A 395 -10.94 27.33 12.26
N GLN A 396 -11.13 28.27 11.33
CA GLN A 396 -11.49 29.65 11.65
C GLN A 396 -12.89 29.71 12.27
N GLY A 397 -13.04 30.43 13.39
CA GLY A 397 -14.36 30.80 13.93
C GLY A 397 -15.33 29.65 14.21
N ALA A 398 -14.83 28.48 14.62
CA ALA A 398 -15.56 27.20 14.72
C ALA A 398 -16.68 27.12 15.79
N THR A 399 -17.36 28.21 16.12
CA THR A 399 -18.33 28.28 17.24
C THR A 399 -19.81 28.23 16.83
N HIS A 400 -20.17 28.48 15.56
CA HIS A 400 -21.57 28.84 15.20
C HIS A 400 -22.22 28.03 14.06
N GLY A 401 -21.66 26.88 13.65
CA GLY A 401 -22.32 25.97 12.70
C GLY A 401 -22.53 26.53 11.27
N VAL A 402 -21.94 27.68 10.95
CA VAL A 402 -22.02 28.27 9.60
C VAL A 402 -20.95 27.63 8.73
N TRP A 403 -21.37 26.90 7.71
CA TRP A 403 -20.48 26.39 6.67
C TRP A 403 -20.16 27.51 5.67
N HIS A 404 -18.89 27.92 5.64
CA HIS A 404 -18.37 28.80 4.60
C HIS A 404 -17.44 27.99 3.70
N HIS A 405 -17.75 27.98 2.40
CA HIS A 405 -16.78 27.52 1.41
C HIS A 405 -15.59 28.48 1.38
N PRO A 406 -14.34 27.98 1.38
CA PRO A 406 -13.17 28.80 1.07
C PRO A 406 -13.31 29.46 -0.30
N GLU A 407 -12.67 30.61 -0.48
CA GLU A 407 -12.60 31.25 -1.81
C GLU A 407 -11.93 30.31 -2.82
N PRO A 408 -12.55 30.08 -3.99
CA PRO A 408 -11.99 29.20 -5.02
C PRO A 408 -10.82 29.87 -5.74
N ASP A 409 -9.80 29.07 -6.06
CA ASP A 409 -8.60 29.52 -6.74
C ASP A 409 -8.42 28.77 -8.08
N TRP A 410 -8.58 29.50 -9.18
CA TRP A 410 -8.46 28.97 -10.54
C TRP A 410 -7.02 28.64 -10.94
N ASP A 411 -6.02 29.35 -10.40
CA ASP A 411 -4.61 29.07 -10.68
C ASP A 411 -4.23 27.74 -10.03
N LEU A 412 -4.74 27.46 -8.82
CA LEU A 412 -4.58 26.17 -8.15
C LEU A 412 -5.35 25.02 -8.82
N PHE A 413 -6.51 25.31 -9.44
CA PHE A 413 -7.28 24.30 -10.16
C PHE A 413 -6.80 24.06 -11.60
N SER A 414 -6.02 24.97 -12.17
CA SER A 414 -5.56 24.94 -13.58
C SER A 414 -4.96 23.58 -14.01
N ALA A 415 -4.04 23.03 -13.22
CA ALA A 415 -3.40 21.74 -13.50
C ALA A 415 -4.40 20.57 -13.52
N ALA A 416 -5.43 20.59 -12.65
CA ALA A 416 -6.51 19.60 -12.68
C ALA A 416 -7.40 19.79 -13.90
N LEU A 417 -7.70 21.03 -14.28
CA LEU A 417 -8.50 21.35 -15.45
C LEU A 417 -7.81 20.90 -16.75
N GLU A 418 -6.49 21.06 -16.86
CA GLU A 418 -5.71 20.51 -17.98
C GLU A 418 -5.85 18.98 -18.09
N LYS A 419 -5.75 18.25 -16.97
CA LYS A 419 -5.96 16.79 -16.95
C LYS A 419 -7.40 16.41 -17.30
N LEU A 420 -8.39 17.15 -16.80
CA LEU A 420 -9.81 16.97 -17.13
C LEU A 420 -10.07 17.16 -18.63
N LEU A 421 -9.60 18.26 -19.23
CA LEU A 421 -9.72 18.55 -20.66
C LEU A 421 -8.97 17.52 -21.51
N PHE A 422 -7.80 17.05 -21.04
CA PHE A 422 -7.05 15.99 -21.72
C PHE A 422 -7.83 14.66 -21.76
N ARG A 423 -8.48 14.27 -20.66
CA ARG A 423 -9.28 13.02 -20.59
C ARG A 423 -10.65 13.13 -21.25
N CYS A 424 -11.28 14.30 -21.18
CA CYS A 424 -12.59 14.56 -21.79
C CYS A 424 -12.58 15.92 -22.52
N PRO A 425 -12.08 15.99 -23.77
CA PRO A 425 -11.96 17.26 -24.51
C PRO A 425 -13.28 18.00 -24.69
N THR A 426 -14.40 17.27 -24.76
CA THR A 426 -15.76 17.81 -24.86
C THR A 426 -16.16 18.65 -23.63
N LEU A 427 -15.43 18.57 -22.51
CA LEU A 427 -15.60 19.53 -21.40
C LEU A 427 -15.32 20.96 -21.86
N GLY A 428 -14.36 21.19 -22.77
CA GLY A 428 -14.05 22.52 -23.30
C GLY A 428 -15.08 23.09 -24.28
N GLU A 429 -16.15 22.33 -24.59
CA GLU A 429 -17.22 22.72 -25.52
C GLU A 429 -18.55 23.03 -24.81
N ILE A 430 -18.61 22.89 -23.47
CA ILE A 430 -19.83 23.06 -22.67
C ILE A 430 -19.72 24.24 -21.69
N GLU A 431 -20.88 24.70 -21.22
CA GLU A 431 -20.93 25.72 -20.16
C GLU A 431 -20.45 25.15 -18.82
N HIS A 432 -19.61 25.91 -18.12
CA HIS A 432 -19.17 25.66 -16.76
C HIS A 432 -19.84 26.66 -15.80
N GLY A 433 -20.25 26.18 -14.63
CA GLY A 433 -20.62 27.02 -13.50
C GLY A 433 -19.39 27.36 -12.64
N ASP A 434 -19.65 27.85 -11.43
CA ASP A 434 -18.59 28.29 -10.52
C ASP A 434 -17.66 27.15 -10.09
N LEU A 435 -16.38 27.50 -9.89
CA LEU A 435 -15.41 26.67 -9.18
C LEU A 435 -15.75 26.69 -7.68
N ILE A 436 -15.86 25.51 -7.08
CA ILE A 436 -16.15 25.35 -5.66
C ILE A 436 -14.90 24.80 -4.97
N CYS A 437 -14.45 25.50 -3.93
CA CYS A 437 -13.53 24.93 -2.96
C CYS A 437 -14.32 24.29 -1.81
N GLY A 438 -14.13 22.99 -1.59
CA GLY A 438 -14.64 22.28 -0.42
C GLY A 438 -13.60 22.18 0.69
N MET A 439 -14.04 21.72 1.85
CA MET A 439 -13.16 21.33 2.96
C MET A 439 -13.52 19.91 3.39
N GLU A 440 -12.52 19.09 3.71
CA GLU A 440 -12.74 17.76 4.25
C GLU A 440 -11.70 17.47 5.35
N SER A 441 -12.08 16.60 6.28
CA SER A 441 -11.29 16.18 7.44
C SER A 441 -10.39 15.00 7.08
N TYR A 442 -9.08 15.22 7.13
CA TYR A 442 -8.06 14.20 6.83
C TYR A 442 -7.25 13.84 8.07
N THR A 443 -6.82 12.58 8.15
CA THR A 443 -5.97 12.03 9.22
C THR A 443 -4.54 11.81 8.71
N PRO A 444 -3.52 11.80 9.60
CA PRO A 444 -2.12 11.61 9.20
C PRO A 444 -1.78 10.28 8.51
N ASP A 445 -2.68 9.28 8.57
CA ASP A 445 -2.47 7.92 8.07
C ASP A 445 -3.50 7.47 7.02
N LYS A 446 -4.35 8.40 6.53
CA LYS A 446 -5.42 8.15 5.55
C LYS A 446 -6.54 7.19 6.02
N ALA A 447 -6.60 6.81 7.31
CA ALA A 447 -7.66 5.99 7.89
C ALA A 447 -8.59 6.84 8.80
N PRO A 448 -9.93 6.62 8.80
CA PRO A 448 -10.82 7.31 9.73
C PRO A 448 -10.44 7.19 11.21
N THR A 449 -10.84 8.17 12.02
CA THR A 449 -10.83 8.09 13.49
C THR A 449 -12.23 7.80 13.99
N VAL A 450 -12.43 6.60 14.57
CA VAL A 450 -13.69 6.13 15.13
C VAL A 450 -13.43 5.49 16.48
N GLY A 451 -14.26 5.77 17.49
CA GLY A 451 -14.20 5.05 18.78
C GLY A 451 -14.21 5.96 20.01
N HIS A 452 -13.87 5.37 21.15
CA HIS A 452 -13.90 6.03 22.46
C HIS A 452 -12.65 6.90 22.69
N SER A 453 -12.85 8.15 23.12
CA SER A 453 -11.76 9.10 23.39
C SER A 453 -11.09 8.83 24.74
N THR A 454 -9.79 8.55 24.70
CA THR A 454 -8.94 8.40 25.91
C THR A 454 -8.87 9.65 26.80
N GLN A 455 -9.35 10.81 26.31
CA GLN A 455 -9.35 12.06 27.04
C GLN A 455 -10.58 12.23 27.96
N ALA A 456 -11.72 11.61 27.63
CA ALA A 456 -12.98 11.73 28.38
C ALA A 456 -13.85 10.46 28.27
N GLN A 457 -14.25 9.88 29.40
CA GLN A 457 -15.10 8.68 29.43
C GLN A 457 -16.50 9.00 28.88
N GLY A 458 -17.05 8.14 28.02
CA GLY A 458 -18.34 8.39 27.36
C GLY A 458 -18.30 9.37 26.18
N TYR A 459 -17.16 9.98 25.87
CA TYR A 459 -16.96 10.79 24.66
C TYR A 459 -16.45 9.90 23.52
N TYR A 460 -17.23 9.77 22.45
CA TYR A 460 -16.89 9.03 21.24
C TYR A 460 -16.66 9.99 20.07
N VAL A 461 -15.93 9.53 19.05
CA VAL A 461 -15.65 10.29 17.83
C VAL A 461 -15.93 9.44 16.60
N ILE A 462 -16.38 10.09 15.52
CA ILE A 462 -16.42 9.53 14.16
C ILE A 462 -16.12 10.64 13.14
N ASN A 463 -14.89 10.67 12.66
CA ASN A 463 -14.35 11.75 11.83
C ASN A 463 -13.15 11.29 11.00
N GLY A 464 -12.63 12.15 10.12
CA GLY A 464 -11.36 11.95 9.44
C GLY A 464 -11.50 11.04 8.23
N PHE A 465 -12.59 11.18 7.47
CA PHE A 465 -12.93 10.24 6.40
C PHE A 465 -12.07 10.37 5.13
N ASN A 466 -11.13 11.31 5.08
CA ASN A 466 -10.13 11.42 4.01
C ASN A 466 -10.75 11.44 2.59
N GLY A 467 -11.81 12.22 2.38
CA GLY A 467 -12.53 12.34 1.10
C GLY A 467 -13.52 11.21 0.81
N GLN A 468 -13.68 10.24 1.71
CA GLN A 468 -14.50 9.04 1.51
C GLN A 468 -15.71 8.96 2.44
N GLY A 469 -16.14 10.10 3.02
CA GLY A 469 -17.21 10.13 4.03
C GLY A 469 -18.49 9.43 3.59
N LEU A 470 -19.01 9.76 2.41
CA LEU A 470 -20.24 9.15 1.86
C LEU A 470 -20.12 7.63 1.66
N ALA A 471 -18.94 7.14 1.24
CA ALA A 471 -18.72 5.72 0.96
C ALA A 471 -18.56 4.89 2.24
N LEU A 472 -18.00 5.48 3.30
CA LEU A 472 -17.70 4.79 4.56
C LEU A 472 -18.78 4.97 5.64
N ALA A 473 -19.61 6.02 5.56
CA ALA A 473 -20.56 6.43 6.60
C ALA A 473 -21.43 5.29 7.12
N GLY A 474 -22.05 4.49 6.24
CA GLY A 474 -22.94 3.40 6.64
C GLY A 474 -22.25 2.37 7.55
N GLY A 475 -21.19 1.75 7.05
CA GLY A 475 -20.45 0.72 7.79
C GLY A 475 -19.76 1.25 9.05
N THR A 476 -19.21 2.47 9.01
CA THR A 476 -18.59 3.06 10.22
C THR A 476 -19.61 3.50 11.27
N GLY A 477 -20.82 3.91 10.84
CA GLY A 477 -21.92 4.26 11.73
C GLY A 477 -22.49 3.02 12.44
N GLU A 478 -22.70 1.93 11.69
CA GLU A 478 -23.07 0.61 12.25
C GLU A 478 -22.00 0.12 13.25
N MET A 479 -20.73 0.11 12.84
CA MET A 479 -19.60 -0.30 13.69
C MET A 479 -19.50 0.52 14.99
N LEU A 480 -19.69 1.83 14.95
CA LEU A 480 -19.67 2.67 16.16
C LEU A 480 -20.91 2.44 17.04
N ALA A 481 -22.09 2.23 16.44
CA ALA A 481 -23.30 1.90 17.19
C ALA A 481 -23.15 0.55 17.93
N GLU A 482 -22.59 -0.48 17.27
CA GLU A 482 -22.23 -1.74 17.92
C GLU A 482 -21.23 -1.52 19.06
N TRP A 483 -20.18 -0.72 18.85
CA TRP A 483 -19.18 -0.44 19.88
C TRP A 483 -19.79 0.26 21.11
N ILE A 484 -20.70 1.22 20.91
CA ILE A 484 -21.38 1.92 22.01
C ILE A 484 -22.35 1.00 22.76
N CYS A 485 -23.04 0.09 22.07
CA CYS A 485 -24.04 -0.81 22.68
C CYS A 485 -23.43 -2.04 23.35
N ASP A 486 -22.50 -2.73 22.67
CA ASP A 486 -21.93 -4.01 23.10
C ASP A 486 -20.54 -3.86 23.78
N GLY A 487 -19.94 -2.67 23.72
CA GLY A 487 -18.64 -2.33 24.32
C GLY A 487 -17.40 -2.84 23.56
N ILE A 488 -17.56 -3.80 22.65
CA ILE A 488 -16.47 -4.39 21.84
C ILE A 488 -16.93 -4.54 20.38
N PRO A 489 -16.22 -3.98 19.38
CA PRO A 489 -16.54 -4.17 17.97
C PRO A 489 -16.41 -5.63 17.51
N LYS A 490 -17.23 -6.04 16.54
CA LYS A 490 -17.16 -7.39 15.93
C LYS A 490 -15.99 -7.57 14.95
N LEU A 491 -15.38 -6.47 14.51
CA LEU A 491 -14.25 -6.42 13.59
C LEU A 491 -13.00 -5.87 14.28
N ASP A 492 -11.82 -6.13 13.73
CA ASP A 492 -10.59 -5.47 14.18
C ASP A 492 -10.60 -3.99 13.76
N VAL A 493 -10.67 -3.10 14.76
CA VAL A 493 -10.72 -1.65 14.58
C VAL A 493 -9.39 -0.96 14.89
N ALA A 494 -8.29 -1.68 15.12
CA ALA A 494 -7.03 -1.07 15.58
C ALA A 494 -6.50 0.06 14.68
N ASN A 495 -6.76 -0.03 13.37
CA ASN A 495 -6.40 1.00 12.37
C ASN A 495 -7.42 2.15 12.26
N LEU A 496 -8.59 2.03 12.90
CA LEU A 496 -9.65 3.03 12.93
C LEU A 496 -9.79 3.71 14.29
N ASP A 497 -9.33 3.05 15.37
CA ASP A 497 -9.40 3.55 16.74
C ASP A 497 -8.80 4.96 16.85
N VAL A 498 -9.54 5.88 17.47
CA VAL A 498 -9.07 7.25 17.76
C VAL A 498 -7.87 7.23 18.72
N ALA A 499 -7.76 6.22 19.57
CA ALA A 499 -6.66 6.04 20.54
C ALA A 499 -5.32 5.64 19.90
N ARG A 500 -5.28 5.29 18.60
CA ARG A 500 -4.04 4.88 17.92
C ARG A 500 -3.03 6.02 17.77
N PHE A 501 -3.47 7.28 17.84
CA PHE A 501 -2.62 8.45 17.67
C PHE A 501 -2.03 8.96 18.99
N LEU A 502 -0.78 9.39 18.94
CA LEU A 502 -0.11 10.09 20.04
C LEU A 502 -0.52 11.57 20.08
N ASP A 503 -0.35 12.21 21.25
CA ASP A 503 -0.49 13.65 21.45
C ASP A 503 0.35 14.50 20.48
N SER A 504 1.44 13.97 19.94
CA SER A 504 2.24 14.63 18.90
C SER A 504 1.50 14.73 17.56
N HIS A 505 0.68 13.75 17.20
CA HIS A 505 -0.05 13.72 15.93
C HIS A 505 -1.30 14.62 15.94
N ALA A 506 -1.78 14.99 17.13
CA ALA A 506 -2.81 16.01 17.30
C ALA A 506 -2.23 17.44 17.42
N ASN A 507 -0.97 17.66 17.05
CA ASN A 507 -0.37 18.99 17.01
C ASN A 507 -0.76 19.71 15.70
N ALA A 508 -1.22 20.96 15.80
CA ALA A 508 -1.70 21.72 14.65
C ALA A 508 -0.64 21.93 13.56
N GLN A 509 0.63 22.17 13.92
CA GLN A 509 1.71 22.32 12.94
C GLN A 509 2.00 21.00 12.23
N TYR A 510 2.13 19.90 12.98
CA TYR A 510 2.30 18.56 12.40
C TYR A 510 1.19 18.24 11.39
N LEU A 511 -0.06 18.53 11.77
CA LEU A 511 -1.22 18.32 10.92
C LEU A 511 -1.21 19.22 9.67
N MET A 512 -0.92 20.52 9.82
CA MET A 512 -0.81 21.45 8.69
C MET A 512 0.27 21.03 7.69
N GLU A 513 1.37 20.42 8.15
CA GLU A 513 2.43 19.90 7.28
C GLU A 513 2.07 18.54 6.65
N ARG A 514 1.47 17.60 7.42
CA ARG A 514 1.22 16.21 6.97
C ARG A 514 -0.04 16.03 6.13
N VAL A 515 -1.13 16.71 6.48
CA VAL A 515 -2.44 16.47 5.87
C VAL A 515 -2.50 16.79 4.37
N PRO A 516 -1.87 17.85 3.84
CA PRO A 516 -1.88 18.12 2.40
C PRO A 516 -1.27 16.99 1.56
N GLU A 517 -0.16 16.40 2.01
CA GLU A 517 0.46 15.22 1.37
C GLU A 517 -0.55 14.06 1.35
N VAL A 518 -1.14 13.72 2.51
CA VAL A 518 -2.10 12.59 2.62
C VAL A 518 -3.37 12.80 1.78
N ALA A 519 -3.88 14.04 1.69
CA ALA A 519 -5.03 14.35 0.85
C ALA A 519 -4.72 14.18 -0.65
N SER A 520 -3.50 14.56 -1.09
CA SER A 520 -3.00 14.34 -2.46
C SER A 520 -2.85 12.86 -2.81
N MET A 521 -2.75 12.00 -1.79
CA MET A 521 -2.63 10.55 -1.96
C MET A 521 -3.96 9.84 -2.22
N THR A 522 -5.10 10.56 -2.29
CA THR A 522 -6.44 9.98 -2.57
C THR A 522 -6.40 8.97 -3.72
N TYR A 523 -5.81 9.35 -4.85
CA TYR A 523 -5.62 8.51 -6.05
C TYR A 523 -4.19 8.00 -6.28
N SER A 524 -3.30 8.12 -5.30
CA SER A 524 -1.91 7.66 -5.45
C SER A 524 -1.76 6.18 -5.09
N ASN A 525 -0.98 5.44 -5.89
CA ASN A 525 -0.63 4.05 -5.61
C ASN A 525 0.32 3.97 -4.39
N MET A 526 -0.21 3.52 -3.24
CA MET A 526 0.59 3.29 -2.04
C MET A 526 1.19 1.88 -2.03
N TYR A 527 2.52 1.79 -2.00
CA TYR A 527 3.24 0.53 -1.81
C TYR A 527 3.28 0.13 -0.33
N ASN A 528 3.46 -1.17 -0.05
CA ASN A 528 3.71 -1.65 1.31
C ASN A 528 4.95 -0.97 1.90
N SER A 529 4.82 -0.41 3.10
CA SER A 529 5.85 0.43 3.75
C SER A 529 6.10 1.79 3.08
N HIS A 530 5.16 2.34 2.31
CA HIS A 530 5.20 3.74 1.88
C HIS A 530 5.43 4.67 3.09
N GLN A 531 6.15 5.77 2.85
CA GLN A 531 6.60 6.71 3.88
C GLN A 531 6.31 8.13 3.42
N CYS A 532 5.49 8.85 4.19
CA CYS A 532 5.29 10.27 3.97
C CYS A 532 6.61 11.04 4.12
N HIS A 533 6.76 12.11 3.34
CA HIS A 533 7.93 12.96 3.30
C HIS A 533 7.82 14.15 4.27
N THR A 534 6.61 14.61 4.56
CA THR A 534 6.31 15.75 5.43
C THR A 534 6.23 15.38 6.92
N ALA A 535 6.43 16.39 7.78
CA ALA A 535 6.23 16.31 9.22
C ALA A 535 6.96 15.11 9.88
N ARG A 536 8.23 14.91 9.50
CA ARG A 536 9.10 13.80 9.95
C ARG A 536 10.01 14.23 11.10
N ASN A 537 10.58 13.24 11.80
CA ASN A 537 11.59 13.42 12.85
C ASN A 537 11.05 14.13 14.11
N ILE A 538 9.81 13.85 14.51
CA ILE A 538 9.20 14.37 15.73
C ILE A 538 9.80 13.68 16.95
N ARG A 539 10.06 12.36 16.83
CA ARG A 539 10.67 11.55 17.87
C ARG A 539 11.89 10.85 17.31
N MET A 540 13.06 11.24 17.82
CA MET A 540 14.34 10.67 17.42
C MET A 540 14.96 9.93 18.61
N SER A 541 15.60 8.79 18.35
CA SER A 541 16.46 8.15 19.35
C SER A 541 17.74 8.97 19.54
N PRO A 542 18.42 8.90 20.70
CA PRO A 542 19.70 9.59 20.92
C PRO A 542 20.80 9.24 19.90
N ILE A 543 20.67 8.10 19.22
CA ILE A 543 21.60 7.62 18.19
C ILE A 543 21.21 8.03 16.76
N TYR A 544 20.09 8.72 16.56
CA TYR A 544 19.57 9.10 15.23
C TYR A 544 20.61 9.83 14.38
N HIS A 545 21.28 10.86 14.93
CA HIS A 545 22.30 11.61 14.20
C HIS A 545 23.49 10.73 13.80
N GLN A 546 23.92 9.82 14.66
CA GLN A 546 25.03 8.90 14.38
C GLN A 546 24.67 7.90 13.26
N LEU A 547 23.43 7.40 13.27
CA LEU A 547 22.92 6.54 12.20
C LEU A 547 22.75 7.29 10.88
N ARG A 548 22.25 8.53 10.91
CA ARG A 548 22.15 9.41 9.73
C ARG A 548 23.53 9.68 9.12
N ASP A 549 24.51 10.02 9.95
CA ASP A 549 25.87 10.32 9.51
C ASP A 549 26.60 9.07 9.00
N ALA A 550 26.15 7.87 9.41
CA ALA A 550 26.56 6.57 8.87
C ALA A 550 25.74 6.12 7.63
N GLY A 551 24.82 6.94 7.10
CA GLY A 551 24.06 6.66 5.89
C GLY A 551 22.78 5.83 6.06
N ALA A 552 22.19 5.76 7.25
CA ALA A 552 20.95 5.03 7.47
C ALA A 552 19.74 5.62 6.72
N VAL A 553 18.91 4.74 6.14
CA VAL A 553 17.62 5.08 5.53
C VAL A 553 16.51 4.86 6.56
N PHE A 554 15.75 5.91 6.87
CA PHE A 554 14.78 5.88 7.98
C PHE A 554 13.33 5.74 7.51
N GLY A 555 12.64 4.73 8.05
CA GLY A 555 11.19 4.75 8.19
C GLY A 555 10.74 5.56 9.42
N GLU A 556 9.46 5.91 9.47
CA GLU A 556 8.75 6.55 10.58
C GLU A 556 7.57 5.67 10.99
N ILE A 557 7.43 5.49 12.31
CA ILE A 557 6.29 4.83 12.94
C ILE A 557 6.05 5.58 14.24
N MET A 558 4.95 6.34 14.29
CA MET A 558 4.53 7.12 15.45
C MET A 558 5.47 8.29 15.81
N GLY A 559 5.96 9.01 14.79
CA GLY A 559 6.70 10.29 14.90
C GLY A 559 8.21 10.20 14.87
#